data_AF-A0A1I2QNI7-F1
#
_entry.id   AF-A0A1I2QNI7-F1
#
_cell.length_a   1.000
_cell.length_b   1.000
_cell.length_c   1.000
_cell.angle_alpha   90.00
_cell.angle_beta   90.00
_cell.angle_gamma   90.00
#
_symmetry.space_group_name_H-M   'P 1'
#
loop_
_entity.id
_entity.type
_entity.pdbx_description
1 polymer ?
#
loop_
_entity_poly.entity_id
_entity_poly.type
_entity_poly.pdbx_seq_one_letter_code
_entity_poly.pdbx_strand_id
1 'polypeptide(L)' 'MAGITLQQAQAQLDAWLAASAATATGQEYAIGTRKLRRADAAEIRQQIIFWQKQVALLSATPRSGPRGMRISYGVPR' A
#
# COMPACT_ATOMS: atom_id res chain seq x y z
N MET A 1 -2.51 4.63 -20.27
CA MET A 1 -3.09 4.13 -19.01
C MET A 1 -2.80 5.14 -17.93
N ALA A 2 -3.79 5.86 -17.43
CA ALA A 2 -3.58 6.73 -16.27
C ALA A 2 -3.47 5.84 -15.04
N GLY A 3 -2.24 5.43 -14.70
CA GLY A 3 -1.96 4.81 -13.42
C GLY A 3 -2.26 5.79 -12.28
N ILE A 4 -2.62 5.25 -11.12
CA ILE A 4 -2.71 6.00 -9.86
C ILE A 4 -1.42 6.79 -9.64
N THR A 5 -1.55 8.07 -9.27
CA THR A 5 -0.38 8.91 -8.98
C THR A 5 0.19 8.60 -7.60
N LEU A 6 1.45 8.96 -7.35
CA LEU A 6 2.07 8.81 -6.03
C LEU A 6 1.23 9.47 -4.93
N GLN A 7 0.71 10.68 -5.20
CA GLN A 7 -0.14 11.41 -4.26
C GLN A 7 -1.44 10.65 -3.95
N GLN A 8 -2.07 10.05 -4.96
CA GLN A 8 -3.28 9.24 -4.75
C GLN A 8 -2.98 7.97 -3.95
N ALA A 9 -1.86 7.29 -4.24
CA ALA A 9 -1.45 6.11 -3.49
C ALA A 9 -1.11 6.45 -2.03
N GLN A 10 -0.46 7.58 -1.78
CA GLN A 10 -0.15 8.06 -0.44
C GLN A 10 -1.42 8.42 0.34
N ALA A 11 -2.37 9.11 -0.29
CA ALA A 11 -3.65 9.45 0.33
C ALA A 11 -4.44 8.19 0.70
N GLN A 12 -4.42 7.17 -0.14
CA GLN A 12 -5.04 5.88 0.20
C GLN A 12 -4.33 5.19 1.36
N LEU A 13 -3.00 5.14 1.34
CA LEU A 13 -2.23 4.55 2.44
C LEU A 13 -2.60 5.18 3.79
N ASP A 14 -2.69 6.51 3.84
CA ASP A 14 -3.07 7.25 5.04
C ASP A 14 -4.48 6.90 5.52
N ALA A 15 -5.44 6.83 4.60
CA ALA A 15 -6.82 6.44 4.91
C ALA A 15 -6.90 5.00 5.48
N TRP A 16 -6.11 4.07 4.95
CA TRP A 16 -6.03 2.69 5.47
C TRP A 16 -5.32 2.61 6.83
N LEU A 17 -4.32 3.47 7.09
CA LEU A 17 -3.69 3.58 8.41
C LEU A 17 -4.67 4.11 9.45
N ALA A 18 -5.44 5.15 9.12
CA ALA A 18 -6.50 5.67 9.98
C ALA A 18 -7.57 4.60 10.25
N ALA A 19 -7.98 3.85 9.23
CA ALA A 19 -8.90 2.72 9.37
C ALA A 19 -8.33 1.65 10.32
N SER A 20 -7.03 1.34 10.24
CA SER A 20 -6.39 0.38 11.14
C SER A 20 -6.39 0.84 12.60
N ALA A 21 -6.18 2.13 12.84
CA ALA A 21 -6.21 2.71 14.18
C ALA A 21 -7.63 2.68 14.77
N ALA A 22 -8.64 3.10 14.00
CA ALA A 22 -10.05 3.03 14.40
C ALA A 22 -10.49 1.58 14.67
N THR A 23 -10.07 0.66 13.81
CA THR A 23 -10.38 -0.76 13.95
C THR A 23 -9.72 -1.37 15.19
N ALA A 24 -8.50 -0.93 15.52
CA ALA A 24 -7.78 -1.37 16.71
C ALA A 24 -8.44 -0.88 18.01
N THR A 25 -9.05 0.30 18.01
CA THR A 25 -9.83 0.83 19.14
C THR A 25 -11.25 0.27 19.23
N GLY A 26 -11.65 -0.59 18.27
CA GLY A 26 -12.97 -1.20 18.24
C GLY A 26 -14.05 -0.35 17.55
N GLN A 27 -13.65 0.72 16.87
CA GLN A 27 -14.55 1.55 16.07
C GLN A 27 -14.72 0.98 14.66
N GLU A 28 -15.91 1.13 14.11
CA GLU A 28 -16.21 0.81 12.72
C GLU A 28 -15.79 1.98 11.83
N TYR A 29 -15.05 1.72 10.75
CA TYR A 29 -14.58 2.76 9.83
C TYR A 29 -15.21 2.57 8.45
N ALA A 30 -15.87 3.61 7.91
CA ALA A 30 -16.49 3.54 6.59
C ALA A 30 -15.57 4.19 5.54
N ILE A 31 -15.10 3.40 4.58
CA ILE A 31 -14.31 3.88 3.43
C ILE A 31 -15.19 3.76 2.18
N GLY A 32 -15.69 4.90 1.69
CA GLY A 32 -16.63 4.94 0.56
C GLY A 32 -17.89 4.10 0.83
N THR A 33 -18.08 3.02 0.07
CA THR A 33 -19.23 2.10 0.20
C THR A 33 -18.96 0.89 1.10
N ARG A 34 -17.73 0.71 1.58
CA ARG A 34 -17.35 -0.42 2.43
C ARG A 34 -17.24 0.01 3.89
N LYS A 35 -17.70 -0.86 4.79
CA LYS A 35 -17.49 -0.72 6.24
C LYS A 35 -16.40 -1.70 6.66
N LEU A 36 -15.38 -1.19 7.33
CA LEU A 36 -14.24 -1.94 7.85
C LEU A 36 -14.41 -2.09 9.36
N ARG A 37 -14.27 -3.33 9.84
CA ARG A 37 -14.40 -3.68 11.25
C ARG A 37 -13.17 -4.46 11.71
N ARG A 38 -13.12 -4.76 13.02
CA ARG A 38 -12.05 -5.57 13.63
C ARG A 38 -11.89 -6.95 13.00
N ALA A 39 -12.99 -7.52 12.50
CA ALA A 39 -12.97 -8.76 11.74
C ALA A 39 -12.13 -8.66 10.45
N ASP A 40 -12.06 -7.47 9.85
CA ASP A 40 -11.38 -7.20 8.58
C ASP A 40 -9.94 -6.69 8.79
N ALA A 41 -9.40 -6.74 10.02
CA ALA A 41 -8.05 -6.27 10.33
C ALA A 41 -6.97 -6.92 9.44
N ALA A 42 -7.18 -8.17 9.03
CA ALA A 42 -6.31 -8.86 8.08
C ALA A 42 -6.35 -8.21 6.68
N GLU A 43 -7.54 -7.87 6.17
CA GLU A 43 -7.72 -7.19 4.89
C GLU A 43 -7.11 -5.78 4.93
N ILE A 44 -7.34 -5.02 6.01
CA ILE A 44 -6.75 -3.69 6.21
C ILE A 44 -5.23 -3.76 6.14
N ARG A 45 -4.61 -4.75 6.82
CA ARG A 45 -3.16 -4.93 6.77
C ARG A 45 -2.66 -5.27 5.37
N GLN A 46 -3.38 -6.10 4.63
CA GLN A 46 -3.05 -6.42 3.24
C GLN A 46 -3.14 -5.19 2.33
N GLN A 47 -4.17 -4.36 2.50
CA GLN A 47 -4.33 -3.10 1.77
C GLN A 47 -3.18 -2.13 2.08
N ILE A 48 -2.80 -1.96 3.35
CA ILE A 48 -1.65 -1.13 3.74
C ILE A 48 -0.38 -1.60 3.01
N ILE A 49 -0.09 -2.91 3.04
CA ILE A 49 1.10 -3.46 2.36
C ILE A 49 1.03 -3.22 0.85
N PHE A 50 -0.15 -3.38 0.25
CA PHE A 50 -0.36 -3.13 -1.17
C PHE A 50 -0.06 -1.67 -1.53
N TRP A 51 -0.65 -0.71 -0.81
CA TRP A 51 -0.45 0.71 -1.07
C TRP A 51 0.98 1.15 -0.78
N GLN A 52 1.65 0.62 0.27
CA GLN A 52 3.08 0.86 0.49
C GLN A 52 3.91 0.40 -0.70
N LYS A 53 3.63 -0.81 -1.24
CA LYS A 53 4.32 -1.30 -2.44
C LYS A 53 4.03 -0.41 -3.66
N GLN A 54 2.79 0.05 -3.85
CA GLN A 54 2.46 0.97 -4.93
C GLN A 54 3.21 2.30 -4.80
N VAL A 55 3.22 2.91 -3.61
CA VAL A 55 3.99 4.14 -3.34
C VAL A 55 5.48 3.92 -3.61
N ALA A 56 6.03 2.80 -3.14
CA ALA A 56 7.44 2.46 -3.38
C ALA A 56 7.73 2.29 -4.88
N LEU A 57 6.87 1.60 -5.64
CA LEU A 57 7.02 1.42 -7.09
C LEU A 57 6.89 2.74 -7.84
N LEU A 58 5.93 3.59 -7.48
CA LEU A 58 5.70 4.89 -8.10
C LEU A 58 6.81 5.88 -7.75
N SER A 59 7.34 5.82 -6.53
CA SER A 59 8.48 6.63 -6.09
C SER A 59 9.81 6.16 -6.69
N ALA A 60 9.97 4.84 -6.88
CA ALA A 60 11.13 4.22 -7.50
C ALA A 60 11.05 4.14 -9.02
N THR A 61 9.98 4.68 -9.63
CA THR A 61 9.91 4.92 -11.08
C THR A 61 10.37 6.36 -11.33
N PRO A 62 11.69 6.65 -11.38
CA PRO A 62 12.12 7.88 -12.04
C PRO A 62 11.67 7.78 -13.49
N ARG A 63 11.36 8.91 -14.12
CA ARG A 63 11.05 9.04 -15.56
C ARG A 63 12.24 8.65 -16.46
N SER A 64 12.83 7.47 -16.31
CA SER A 64 13.95 7.05 -17.12
C SER A 64 14.05 5.52 -17.18
N GLY A 65 13.55 4.97 -18.29
CA GLY A 65 14.13 3.84 -19.03
C GLY A 65 14.09 2.43 -18.39
N PRO A 66 13.89 1.38 -19.20
CA PRO A 66 14.00 0.01 -18.72
C PRO A 66 15.49 -0.36 -18.64
N ARG A 67 16.02 -0.61 -17.44
CA ARG A 67 17.21 -1.47 -17.19
C ARG A 67 17.59 -1.48 -15.71
N GLY A 68 17.49 -2.64 -15.06
CA GLY A 68 18.39 -2.89 -13.92
C GLY A 68 17.89 -3.71 -12.74
N MET A 69 16.88 -4.58 -12.84
CA MET A 69 16.69 -5.60 -11.77
C MET A 69 17.69 -6.74 -11.98
N ARG A 70 18.96 -6.54 -11.59
CA ARG A 70 19.94 -7.64 -11.49
C ARG A 70 19.81 -8.26 -10.11
N ILE A 71 18.98 -9.30 -10.01
CA ILE A 71 18.96 -10.16 -8.84
C ILE A 71 20.27 -10.96 -8.84
N SER A 72 21.23 -10.55 -8.02
CA SER A 72 22.46 -11.31 -7.77
C SER A 72 22.25 -12.18 -6.54
N TYR A 73 21.91 -13.45 -6.73
CA TYR A 73 22.03 -14.44 -5.67
C TYR A 73 23.50 -14.79 -5.53
N GLY A 74 24.18 -14.15 -4.58
CA GLY A 74 25.49 -14.59 -4.13
C GLY A 74 25.34 -15.91 -3.37
N VAL A 75 25.83 -17.00 -3.96
CA VAL A 75 26.01 -18.28 -3.26
C VAL A 75 27.51 -18.45 -3.04
N PRO A 76 28.01 -18.35 -1.79
CA PRO A 76 29.41 -18.66 -1.49
C PRO A 76 29.66 -20.17 -1.59
N ARG A 77 30.86 -20.52 -2.07
CA ARG A 77 31.41 -21.87 -2.18
C ARG A 77 32.70 -21.94 -1.36
#